data_AF-A0A371DQB3-F1
#
_entry.id   AF-A0A371DQB3-F1
#
_cell.length_a   1.000
_cell.length_b   1.000
_cell.length_c   1.000
_cell.angle_alpha   90.00
_cell.angle_beta   90.00
_cell.angle_gamma   90.00
#
_symmetry.space_group_name_H-M   'P 1'
#
loop_
_entity.id
_entity.type
_entity.pdbx_description
1 polymer ?
#
loop_
_entity_poly.entity_id
_entity_poly.type
_entity_poly.pdbx_seq_one_letter_code
_entity_poly.pdbx_strand_id
1 'polypeptide(L)'
;MALSTQAWLSLAAALPLLLYLYIRTNDAKISRLTPETVALSPRRWTDEEVRRVASEPEMLSPSPSLFAPEELGPKTGRRYIVIGGAGFLGGWIVLHLIARGEDPRRIRVLDIRRPIRQDLLEGPATQVDFCQVDVSDAIAVEAAFSKLWPSSHSDSQPEPEVTVFHTAAIIRFYERSPALQVYSDRINVEGTKNVVAAARKIGVSTLVYSSSGSVSVRSNRFLRWPWEGPPEHFVQPINGDDEQVPKRHEDFFSNYAVSKWRAEQFVREADRSPSGKGVLRTGCIRPGNGIYGPGGDLMLDAYMLRKTNPSWIHNMVENFIYVENCSVAHLAYEQRLIELQRGSTNPDIGGKAFVVADAGLPPTNGEVYRAMTMLSGGEVQFMALSATAMLLFAYLVESYYLARHALLRAPSPISFLAKLLPALHGEIVFLQPSMWSLTQVHLIFDDSRARDPPEKGGLGYSGHITTLQGLCKVVVEHRKTGGKAQRRVIAGHQSPDHGFGLGRKEKSVEDVIEKLRVVGNGHTPDQSQVAELQY
;
A
#
# COMPACT_ATOMS: atom_id res chain seq x y z
N MET A 1 34.07 -3.30 46.37
CA MET A 1 35.13 -3.98 45.59
C MET A 1 35.18 -3.36 44.21
N ALA A 2 36.23 -2.60 43.87
CA ALA A 2 36.43 -2.09 42.52
C ALA A 2 36.92 -3.25 41.63
N LEU A 3 36.29 -3.46 40.47
CA LEU A 3 36.73 -4.43 39.48
C LEU A 3 38.15 -4.07 39.02
N SER A 4 39.03 -5.07 38.89
CA SER A 4 40.39 -4.86 38.40
C SER A 4 40.39 -4.37 36.95
N THR A 5 41.43 -3.64 36.53
CA THR A 5 41.58 -3.16 35.15
C THR A 5 41.49 -4.30 34.13
N GLN A 6 41.99 -5.48 34.50
CA GLN A 6 41.89 -6.69 33.69
C GLN A 6 40.44 -7.21 33.58
N ALA A 7 39.65 -7.14 34.65
CA ALA A 7 38.23 -7.47 34.63
C ALA A 7 37.43 -6.49 33.74
N TRP A 8 37.75 -5.19 33.76
CA TRP A 8 37.16 -4.21 32.86
C TRP A 8 37.49 -4.47 31.39
N LEU A 9 38.74 -4.84 31.08
CA LEU A 9 39.16 -5.21 29.72
C LEU A 9 38.46 -6.49 29.23
N SER A 10 38.34 -7.50 30.10
CA SER A 10 37.58 -8.73 29.79
C SER A 10 36.10 -8.45 29.56
N LEU A 11 35.47 -7.59 30.37
CA LEU A 11 34.07 -7.17 30.19
C LEU A 11 33.88 -6.37 28.89
N ALA A 12 34.80 -5.47 28.57
CA ALA A 12 34.77 -4.67 27.35
C ALA A 12 34.87 -5.53 26.08
N ALA A 13 35.59 -6.66 26.13
CA ALA A 13 35.65 -7.63 25.03
C ALA A 13 34.46 -8.62 25.04
N ALA A 14 33.97 -9.01 26.22
CA ALA A 14 32.90 -9.99 26.35
C ALA A 14 31.54 -9.46 25.89
N LEU A 15 31.19 -8.20 26.18
CA LEU A 15 29.88 -7.64 25.83
C LEU A 15 29.63 -7.58 24.31
N PRO A 16 30.55 -7.05 23.47
CA PRO A 16 30.40 -7.09 22.02
C PRO A 16 30.31 -8.51 21.46
N LEU A 17 31.10 -9.44 22.01
CA LEU A 17 31.06 -10.84 21.61
C LEU A 17 29.71 -11.49 21.94
N LEU A 18 29.19 -11.29 23.15
CA LEU A 18 27.89 -11.80 23.57
C LEU A 18 26.76 -11.20 22.72
N LEU A 19 26.82 -9.90 22.41
CA LEU A 19 25.86 -9.25 21.52
C LEU A 19 25.94 -9.83 20.10
N TYR A 20 27.14 -10.03 19.56
CA TYR A 20 27.33 -10.67 18.26
C TYR A 20 26.76 -12.08 18.23
N LEU A 21 27.06 -12.91 19.23
CA LEU A 21 26.54 -14.27 19.35
C LEU A 21 25.01 -14.28 19.48
N TYR A 22 24.44 -13.35 20.25
CA TYR A 22 22.99 -13.19 20.35
C TYR A 22 22.38 -12.83 19.00
N ILE A 23 22.93 -11.84 18.29
CA ILE A 23 22.46 -11.43 16.96
C ILE A 23 22.47 -12.61 16.00
N ARG A 24 23.56 -13.38 15.94
CA ARG A 24 23.70 -14.52 15.03
C ARG A 24 22.73 -15.65 15.39
N THR A 25 22.57 -15.95 16.67
CA THR A 25 21.65 -17.00 17.13
C THR A 25 20.19 -16.61 16.96
N ASN A 26 19.83 -15.34 17.13
CA ASN A 26 18.47 -14.85 16.89
C ASN A 26 18.14 -14.77 15.39
N ASP A 27 19.08 -14.34 14.54
CA ASP A 27 18.93 -14.37 13.08
C ASP A 27 18.62 -15.79 12.57
N ALA A 28 19.29 -16.81 13.11
CA ALA A 28 19.02 -18.20 12.77
C ALA A 28 17.57 -18.64 13.10
N LYS A 29 16.89 -17.95 14.04
CA LYS A 29 15.50 -18.23 14.44
C LYS A 29 14.48 -17.46 13.60
N ILE A 30 14.78 -16.21 13.24
CA ILE A 30 13.83 -15.31 12.58
C ILE A 30 14.03 -15.20 11.07
N SER A 31 15.13 -15.72 10.53
CA SER A 31 15.45 -15.67 9.09
C SER A 31 15.44 -17.05 8.42
N ARG A 32 14.90 -18.08 9.06
CA ARG A 32 14.84 -19.44 8.52
C ARG A 32 13.57 -19.66 7.69
N LEU A 33 13.68 -20.46 6.63
CA LEU A 33 12.52 -21.10 6.01
C LEU A 33 12.04 -22.23 6.93
N THR A 34 10.80 -22.17 7.38
CA THR A 34 10.22 -23.24 8.20
C THR A 34 9.76 -24.43 7.32
N PRO A 35 9.68 -25.66 7.84
CA PRO A 35 9.14 -26.79 7.09
C PRO A 35 7.72 -26.54 6.56
N GLU A 36 6.89 -25.85 7.34
CA GLU A 36 5.54 -25.42 6.94
C GLU A 36 5.60 -24.47 5.73
N THR A 37 6.47 -23.46 5.76
CA THR A 37 6.68 -22.55 4.63
C THR A 37 7.17 -23.29 3.39
N VAL A 38 8.09 -24.25 3.54
CA VAL A 38 8.59 -25.06 2.42
C VAL A 38 7.47 -25.91 1.82
N ALA A 39 6.55 -26.43 2.62
CA ALA A 39 5.40 -27.16 2.11
C ALA A 39 4.43 -26.27 1.30
N LEU A 40 4.25 -25.02 1.72
CA LEU A 40 3.40 -24.04 1.03
C LEU A 40 4.03 -23.44 -0.23
N SER A 41 5.36 -23.50 -0.35
CA SER A 41 6.13 -23.04 -1.50
C SER A 41 7.28 -24.02 -1.79
N PRO A 42 6.98 -25.20 -2.38
CA PRO A 42 7.97 -26.27 -2.53
C PRO A 42 8.95 -26.05 -3.69
N ARG A 43 8.58 -25.22 -4.68
CA ARG A 43 9.38 -24.96 -5.88
C ARG A 43 10.02 -23.59 -5.80
N ARG A 44 11.32 -23.54 -6.08
CA ARG A 44 12.08 -22.29 -6.22
C ARG A 44 12.30 -21.97 -7.70
N TRP A 45 12.31 -20.70 -8.05
CA TRP A 45 12.64 -20.21 -9.38
C TRP A 45 14.06 -20.62 -9.76
N THR A 46 14.25 -20.99 -11.02
CA THR A 46 15.58 -21.20 -11.62
C THR A 46 15.92 -20.03 -12.52
N ASP A 47 17.20 -19.81 -12.78
CA ASP A 47 17.62 -18.72 -13.68
C ASP A 47 17.14 -18.96 -15.12
N GLU A 48 17.02 -20.22 -15.54
CA GLU A 48 16.42 -20.60 -16.82
C GLU A 48 14.95 -20.20 -16.90
N GLU A 49 14.17 -20.45 -15.85
CA GLU A 49 12.77 -20.05 -15.76
C GLU A 49 12.60 -18.53 -15.84
N VAL A 50 13.45 -17.77 -15.13
CA VAL A 50 13.45 -16.30 -15.19
C VAL A 50 13.75 -15.81 -16.61
N ARG A 51 14.77 -16.38 -17.29
CA ARG A 51 15.10 -16.01 -18.68
C ARG A 51 13.96 -16.34 -19.64
N ARG A 52 13.35 -17.52 -19.49
CA ARG A 52 12.23 -17.97 -20.31
C ARG A 52 11.06 -16.99 -20.21
N VAL A 53 10.61 -16.66 -19.00
CA VAL A 53 9.50 -15.71 -18.78
C VAL A 53 9.84 -14.33 -19.31
N ALA A 54 11.06 -13.84 -19.10
CA ALA A 54 11.48 -12.54 -19.63
C ALA A 54 11.49 -12.47 -21.18
N SER A 55 11.58 -13.62 -21.85
CA SER A 55 11.52 -13.74 -23.31
C SER A 55 10.12 -14.05 -23.86
N GLU A 56 9.11 -14.15 -23.01
CA GLU A 56 7.72 -14.39 -23.45
C GLU A 56 7.22 -13.21 -24.32
N PRO A 57 6.45 -13.47 -25.39
CA PRO A 57 5.95 -12.43 -26.30
C PRO A 57 5.19 -11.31 -25.60
N GLU A 58 4.46 -11.62 -24.54
CA GLU A 58 3.70 -10.69 -23.71
C GLU A 58 4.62 -9.66 -23.02
N MET A 59 5.81 -10.10 -22.58
CA MET A 59 6.82 -9.21 -21.97
C MET A 59 7.49 -8.32 -23.01
N LEU A 60 7.68 -8.85 -24.23
CA LEU A 60 8.28 -8.13 -25.35
C LEU A 60 7.28 -7.20 -26.06
N SER A 61 5.99 -7.33 -25.76
CA SER A 61 4.93 -6.52 -26.35
C SER A 61 5.13 -5.02 -26.07
N PRO A 62 4.80 -4.14 -27.05
CA PRO A 62 4.75 -2.71 -26.82
C PRO A 62 3.61 -2.31 -25.87
N SER A 63 2.60 -3.17 -25.68
CA SER A 63 1.48 -2.89 -24.78
C SER A 63 1.98 -2.64 -23.35
N PRO A 64 1.57 -1.55 -22.69
CA PRO A 64 1.89 -1.33 -21.28
C PRO A 64 1.12 -2.29 -20.36
N SER A 65 -0.09 -2.69 -20.75
CA SER A 65 -0.98 -3.59 -20.02
C SER A 65 -0.66 -5.06 -20.34
N LEU A 66 -0.68 -5.92 -19.32
CA LEU A 66 -0.67 -7.38 -19.49
C LEU A 66 -2.06 -7.98 -19.64
N PHE A 67 -3.12 -7.22 -19.38
CA PHE A 67 -4.49 -7.64 -19.63
C PHE A 67 -4.99 -7.15 -20.98
N ALA A 68 -5.70 -8.03 -21.69
CA ALA A 68 -6.45 -7.66 -22.88
C ALA A 68 -7.77 -6.95 -22.49
N PRO A 69 -8.30 -6.03 -23.33
CA PRO A 69 -9.56 -5.34 -23.04
C PRO A 69 -10.74 -6.25 -22.70
N GLU A 70 -10.81 -7.43 -23.31
CA GLU A 70 -11.88 -8.41 -23.12
C GLU A 70 -11.86 -9.03 -21.71
N GLU A 71 -10.71 -9.02 -21.04
CA GLU A 71 -10.52 -9.53 -19.68
C GLU A 71 -10.96 -8.54 -18.61
N LEU A 72 -11.18 -7.27 -18.96
CA LEU A 72 -11.56 -6.20 -18.03
C LEU A 72 -13.07 -6.19 -17.71
N GLY A 73 -13.81 -7.14 -18.28
CA GLY A 73 -15.27 -7.23 -18.18
C GLY A 73 -15.99 -6.34 -19.20
N PRO A 74 -17.33 -6.41 -19.25
CA PRO A 74 -18.09 -5.64 -20.23
C PRO A 74 -18.11 -4.14 -19.89
N LYS A 75 -18.15 -3.30 -20.91
CA LYS A 75 -18.46 -1.88 -20.77
C LYS A 75 -19.81 -1.70 -20.08
N THR A 76 -19.86 -0.86 -19.05
CA THR A 76 -21.08 -0.61 -18.26
C THR A 76 -21.78 0.70 -18.67
N GLY A 77 -21.05 1.67 -19.23
CA GLY A 77 -21.58 2.97 -19.63
C GLY A 77 -21.85 3.94 -18.46
N ARG A 78 -21.40 3.59 -17.25
CA ARG A 78 -21.57 4.36 -16.01
C ARG A 78 -20.68 5.60 -15.96
N ARG A 79 -20.90 6.41 -14.93
CA ARG A 79 -19.95 7.43 -14.48
C ARG A 79 -19.07 6.87 -13.36
N TYR A 80 -17.82 7.31 -13.31
CA TYR A 80 -16.81 6.79 -12.40
C TYR A 80 -16.16 7.90 -11.62
N ILE A 81 -16.14 7.76 -10.29
CA ILE A 81 -15.32 8.59 -9.42
C ILE A 81 -14.21 7.71 -8.84
N VAL A 82 -12.96 7.98 -9.20
CA VAL A 82 -11.79 7.26 -8.71
C VAL A 82 -11.03 8.13 -7.72
N ILE A 83 -11.20 7.84 -6.42
CA ILE A 83 -10.49 8.53 -5.34
C ILE A 83 -9.11 7.88 -5.18
N GLY A 84 -8.06 8.70 -5.17
CA GLY A 84 -6.68 8.22 -5.32
C GLY A 84 -6.31 7.88 -6.77
N GLY A 85 -7.11 8.34 -7.75
CA GLY A 85 -6.95 8.00 -9.16
C GLY A 85 -5.70 8.56 -9.84
N ALA A 86 -5.02 9.53 -9.22
CA ALA A 86 -3.70 10.00 -9.69
C ALA A 86 -2.54 9.18 -9.09
N GLY A 87 -2.85 8.30 -8.14
CA GLY A 87 -1.90 7.40 -7.50
C GLY A 87 -1.62 6.11 -8.28
N PHE A 88 -0.98 5.16 -7.61
CA PHE A 88 -0.48 3.94 -8.23
C PHE A 88 -1.62 2.99 -8.69
N LEU A 89 -2.37 2.43 -7.74
CA LEU A 89 -3.50 1.54 -8.04
C LEU A 89 -4.64 2.28 -8.75
N GLY A 90 -5.04 3.44 -8.23
CA GLY A 90 -6.13 4.23 -8.81
C GLY A 90 -5.86 4.65 -10.27
N GLY A 91 -4.61 4.96 -10.61
CA GLY A 91 -4.22 5.23 -11.99
C GLY A 91 -4.42 4.04 -12.91
N TRP A 92 -4.07 2.83 -12.46
CA TRP A 92 -4.33 1.60 -13.21
C TRP A 92 -5.82 1.30 -13.36
N ILE A 93 -6.64 1.59 -12.35
CA ILE A 93 -8.11 1.50 -12.47
C ILE A 93 -8.62 2.46 -13.55
N VAL A 94 -8.12 3.71 -13.60
CA VAL A 94 -8.50 4.68 -14.66
C VAL A 94 -8.11 4.14 -16.04
N LEU A 95 -6.89 3.64 -16.21
CA LEU A 95 -6.42 3.10 -17.48
C LEU A 95 -7.23 1.87 -17.92
N HIS A 96 -7.55 0.96 -17.00
CA HIS A 96 -8.36 -0.22 -17.29
C HIS A 96 -9.82 0.15 -17.59
N LEU A 97 -10.41 1.16 -16.94
CA LEU A 97 -11.74 1.66 -17.31
C LEU A 97 -11.76 2.18 -18.75
N ILE A 98 -10.74 2.94 -19.15
CA ILE A 98 -10.59 3.42 -20.53
C ILE A 98 -10.39 2.25 -21.50
N ALA A 99 -9.52 1.29 -21.16
CA ALA A 99 -9.25 0.12 -21.99
C ALA A 99 -10.48 -0.79 -22.15
N ARG A 100 -11.32 -0.90 -21.12
CA ARG A 100 -12.64 -1.57 -21.15
C ARG A 100 -13.63 -0.89 -22.10
N GLY A 101 -13.31 0.31 -22.58
CA GLY A 101 -14.11 1.08 -23.53
C GLY A 101 -15.05 2.09 -22.89
N GLU A 102 -14.89 2.40 -21.60
CA GLU A 102 -15.63 3.49 -20.96
C GLU A 102 -15.28 4.84 -21.57
N ASP A 103 -16.23 5.77 -21.57
CA ASP A 103 -15.97 7.13 -22.05
C ASP A 103 -15.12 7.88 -21.02
N PRO A 104 -13.89 8.33 -21.36
CA PRO A 104 -13.04 9.04 -20.41
C PRO A 104 -13.69 10.29 -19.81
N ARG A 105 -14.62 10.94 -20.53
CA ARG A 105 -15.37 12.12 -20.05
C ARG A 105 -16.37 11.79 -18.94
N ARG A 106 -16.65 10.51 -18.73
CA ARG A 106 -17.46 9.98 -17.62
C ARG A 106 -16.60 9.48 -16.45
N ILE A 107 -15.29 9.67 -16.51
CA ILE A 107 -14.37 9.34 -15.42
C ILE A 107 -13.92 10.65 -14.77
N ARG A 108 -13.97 10.69 -13.44
CA ARG A 108 -13.46 11.78 -12.61
C ARG A 108 -12.49 11.22 -11.58
N VAL A 109 -11.30 11.80 -11.53
CA VAL A 109 -10.27 11.51 -10.54
C VAL A 109 -10.30 12.55 -9.43
N LEU A 110 -10.34 12.07 -8.18
CA LEU A 110 -10.14 12.88 -6.98
C LEU A 110 -8.82 12.48 -6.33
N ASP A 111 -7.91 13.41 -6.15
CA ASP A 111 -6.62 13.14 -5.50
C ASP A 111 -6.03 14.43 -4.91
N ILE A 112 -5.17 14.31 -3.91
CA ILE A 112 -4.48 15.46 -3.31
C ILE A 112 -3.42 16.06 -4.26
N ARG A 113 -2.96 15.29 -5.25
CA ARG A 113 -1.99 15.71 -6.28
C ARG A 113 -2.48 15.39 -7.68
N ARG A 114 -2.07 16.21 -8.66
CA ARG A 114 -2.33 15.93 -10.07
C ARG A 114 -1.62 14.66 -10.53
N PRO A 115 -2.16 13.93 -11.54
CA PRO A 115 -1.45 12.83 -12.17
C PRO A 115 -0.09 13.27 -12.67
N ILE A 116 0.91 12.44 -12.42
CA ILE A 116 2.28 12.63 -12.93
C ILE A 116 2.71 11.48 -13.85
N ARG A 117 1.93 10.40 -13.93
CA ARG A 117 2.17 9.28 -14.87
C ARG A 117 1.90 9.71 -16.29
N GLN A 118 2.86 9.45 -17.17
CA GLN A 118 2.76 9.86 -18.57
C GLN A 118 1.56 9.21 -19.27
N ASP A 119 1.26 7.95 -18.95
CA ASP A 119 0.09 7.23 -19.45
C ASP A 119 -1.26 7.83 -18.98
N LEU A 120 -1.28 8.60 -17.90
CA LEU A 120 -2.43 9.38 -17.44
C LEU A 120 -2.48 10.80 -18.02
N LEU A 121 -1.43 11.24 -18.71
CA LEU A 121 -1.28 12.59 -19.27
C LEU A 121 -1.35 12.62 -20.80
N GLU A 122 -1.55 11.46 -21.43
CA GLU A 122 -1.59 11.30 -22.89
C GLU A 122 -2.84 10.55 -23.35
N GLY A 123 -3.13 10.62 -24.65
CA GLY A 123 -4.22 9.86 -25.27
C GLY A 123 -5.59 10.15 -24.64
N PRO A 124 -6.49 9.14 -24.56
CA PRO A 124 -7.83 9.31 -24.00
C PRO A 124 -7.85 9.74 -22.52
N ALA A 125 -6.79 9.45 -21.75
CA ALA A 125 -6.72 9.82 -20.32
C ALA A 125 -6.73 11.35 -20.12
N THR A 126 -6.30 12.14 -21.11
CA THR A 126 -6.37 13.61 -21.07
C THR A 126 -7.79 14.17 -20.96
N GLN A 127 -8.81 13.38 -21.30
CA GLN A 127 -10.22 13.76 -21.21
C GLN A 127 -10.86 13.41 -19.86
N VAL A 128 -10.12 12.72 -18.98
CA VAL A 128 -10.57 12.38 -17.62
C VAL A 128 -10.58 13.65 -16.77
N ASP A 129 -11.71 13.91 -16.10
CA ASP A 129 -11.85 15.07 -15.23
C ASP A 129 -10.99 14.91 -13.97
N PHE A 130 -10.38 15.98 -13.49
CA PHE A 130 -9.55 15.97 -12.28
C PHE A 130 -10.05 17.01 -11.26
N CYS A 131 -10.20 16.58 -10.01
CA CYS A 131 -10.48 17.44 -8.87
C CYS A 131 -9.38 17.26 -7.81
N GLN A 132 -8.70 18.33 -7.45
CA GLN A 132 -7.73 18.30 -6.35
C GLN A 132 -8.48 18.31 -5.03
N VAL A 133 -8.39 17.24 -4.24
CA VAL A 133 -9.17 17.04 -3.01
C VAL A 133 -8.33 16.34 -1.95
N ASP A 134 -8.33 16.89 -0.74
CA ASP A 134 -7.97 16.16 0.48
C ASP A 134 -9.23 15.46 0.99
N VAL A 135 -9.21 14.13 1.10
CA VAL A 135 -10.36 13.36 1.55
C VAL A 135 -10.77 13.68 3.00
N SER A 136 -9.87 14.23 3.81
CA SER A 136 -10.19 14.68 5.18
C SER A 136 -11.00 15.98 5.22
N ASP A 137 -11.09 16.72 4.11
CA ASP A 137 -11.95 17.89 3.96
C ASP A 137 -13.32 17.47 3.38
N ALA A 138 -14.32 17.34 4.26
CA ALA A 138 -15.67 16.92 3.88
C ALA A 138 -16.33 17.86 2.86
N ILE A 139 -16.05 19.17 2.92
CA ILE A 139 -16.65 20.17 2.02
C ILE A 139 -16.04 20.03 0.63
N ALA A 140 -14.72 19.87 0.56
CA ALA A 140 -14.02 19.66 -0.71
C ALA A 140 -14.45 18.35 -1.39
N VAL A 141 -14.59 17.27 -0.61
CA VAL A 141 -15.10 15.98 -1.10
C VAL A 141 -16.52 16.14 -1.66
N GLU A 142 -17.42 16.77 -0.91
CA GLU A 142 -18.80 16.98 -1.37
C GLU A 142 -18.84 17.80 -2.67
N ALA A 143 -18.11 18.91 -2.73
CA ALA A 143 -18.05 19.77 -3.92
C ALA A 143 -17.55 19.00 -5.16
N ALA A 144 -16.55 18.13 -5.01
CA ALA A 144 -16.02 17.33 -6.10
C ALA A 144 -17.00 16.23 -6.56
N PHE A 145 -17.77 15.64 -5.64
CA PHE A 145 -18.83 14.69 -5.97
C PHE A 145 -20.01 15.37 -6.70
N SER A 146 -20.40 16.57 -6.28
CA SER A 146 -21.51 17.33 -6.87
C SER A 146 -21.13 18.11 -8.14
N LYS A 147 -19.86 18.16 -8.53
CA LYS A 147 -19.42 18.83 -9.76
C LYS A 147 -20.16 18.25 -10.98
N LEU A 148 -20.66 19.14 -11.83
CA LEU A 148 -21.42 18.77 -13.03
C LEU A 148 -20.57 17.93 -13.99
N TRP A 149 -21.19 16.92 -14.59
CA TRP A 149 -20.58 16.11 -15.65
C TRP A 149 -20.71 16.81 -17.00
N PRO A 150 -19.77 16.63 -17.94
CA PRO A 150 -19.89 17.19 -19.29
C PRO A 150 -21.19 16.73 -19.98
N SER A 151 -21.87 17.67 -20.65
CA SER A 151 -23.10 17.43 -21.40
C SER A 151 -22.82 16.51 -22.59
N SER A 152 -22.93 15.20 -22.36
CA SER A 152 -22.79 14.16 -23.40
C SER A 152 -24.06 13.31 -23.55
N HIS A 153 -25.12 13.67 -22.83
CA HIS A 153 -26.38 12.95 -22.80
C HIS A 153 -27.46 13.73 -23.58
N SER A 154 -28.16 13.03 -24.46
CA SER A 154 -29.44 13.50 -25.00
C SER A 154 -30.46 13.55 -23.87
N ASP A 155 -31.28 14.61 -23.81
CA ASP A 155 -32.33 14.82 -22.79
C ASP A 155 -33.35 13.66 -22.67
N SER A 156 -33.33 12.73 -23.63
CA SER A 156 -34.20 11.55 -23.71
C SER A 156 -33.68 10.28 -23.01
N GLN A 157 -32.45 10.25 -22.49
CA GLN A 157 -31.89 9.08 -21.81
C GLN A 157 -31.75 9.33 -20.30
N PRO A 158 -32.00 8.31 -19.44
CA PRO A 158 -31.78 8.45 -18.00
C PRO A 158 -30.31 8.74 -17.71
N GLU A 159 -30.08 9.56 -16.67
CA GLU A 159 -28.74 9.86 -16.17
C GLU A 159 -28.01 8.55 -15.80
N PRO A 160 -26.75 8.35 -16.25
CA PRO A 160 -26.01 7.15 -15.90
C PRO A 160 -25.78 7.05 -14.40
N GLU A 161 -25.90 5.83 -13.87
CA GLU A 161 -25.52 5.52 -12.51
C GLU A 161 -24.02 5.75 -12.28
N VAL A 162 -23.65 5.98 -11.02
CA VAL A 162 -22.27 6.30 -10.61
C VAL A 162 -21.67 5.14 -9.84
N THR A 163 -20.48 4.71 -10.26
CA THR A 163 -19.58 3.81 -9.53
C THR A 163 -18.45 4.63 -8.88
N VAL A 164 -18.11 4.29 -7.64
CA VAL A 164 -16.97 4.84 -6.90
C VAL A 164 -15.90 3.77 -6.69
N PHE A 165 -14.66 4.06 -7.06
CA PHE A 165 -13.48 3.31 -6.63
C PHE A 165 -12.70 4.15 -5.63
N HIS A 166 -12.65 3.70 -4.37
CA HIS A 166 -11.96 4.43 -3.30
C HIS A 166 -10.63 3.76 -2.95
N THR A 167 -9.55 4.31 -3.50
CA THR A 167 -8.18 3.79 -3.34
C THR A 167 -7.28 4.68 -2.48
N ALA A 168 -7.77 5.87 -2.08
CA ALA A 168 -6.97 6.82 -1.32
C ALA A 168 -6.72 6.31 0.11
N ALA A 169 -5.46 6.40 0.53
CA ALA A 169 -5.03 6.08 1.88
C ALA A 169 -3.71 6.79 2.21
N ILE A 170 -3.50 7.08 3.50
CA ILE A 170 -2.16 7.32 4.04
C ILE A 170 -1.58 5.99 4.51
N ILE A 171 -0.37 5.68 4.05
CA ILE A 171 0.30 4.41 4.32
C ILE A 171 1.39 4.63 5.37
N ARG A 172 1.12 4.28 6.63
CA ARG A 172 2.03 4.43 7.78
C ARG A 172 2.34 3.07 8.42
N PHE A 173 2.97 2.18 7.66
CA PHE A 173 3.32 0.82 8.12
C PHE A 173 4.30 0.80 9.30
N TYR A 174 5.11 1.86 9.42
CA TYR A 174 6.24 1.97 10.34
C TYR A 174 5.85 2.37 11.76
N GLU A 175 4.58 2.68 12.02
CA GLU A 175 4.11 3.07 13.35
C GLU A 175 3.18 2.02 13.93
N ARG A 176 3.33 1.73 15.22
CA ARG A 176 2.43 0.86 15.98
C ARG A 176 1.95 1.45 17.31
N SER A 177 2.45 2.63 17.68
CA SER A 177 2.06 3.26 18.95
C SER A 177 0.62 3.80 18.85
N PRO A 178 -0.29 3.41 19.76
CA PRO A 178 -1.67 3.91 19.77
C PRO A 178 -1.76 5.44 19.84
N ALA A 179 -0.79 6.10 20.48
CA ALA A 179 -0.74 7.56 20.60
C ALA A 179 -0.61 8.29 19.24
N LEU A 180 -0.22 7.57 18.18
CA LEU A 180 -0.08 8.11 16.83
C LEU A 180 -1.18 7.64 15.88
N GLN A 181 -2.13 6.81 16.35
CA GLN A 181 -3.21 6.25 15.52
C GLN A 181 -4.04 7.33 14.81
N VAL A 182 -4.21 8.48 15.45
CA VAL A 182 -4.99 9.63 14.95
C VAL A 182 -4.53 10.08 13.56
N TYR A 183 -3.24 9.97 13.24
CA TYR A 183 -2.70 10.37 11.94
C TYR A 183 -3.15 9.44 10.81
N SER A 184 -3.21 8.14 11.07
CA SER A 184 -3.77 7.17 10.12
C SER A 184 -5.28 7.32 10.02
N ASP A 185 -5.99 7.48 11.15
CA ASP A 185 -7.45 7.55 11.19
C ASP A 185 -8.01 8.79 10.49
N ARG A 186 -7.34 9.95 10.62
CA ARG A 186 -7.78 11.19 9.97
C ARG A 186 -8.00 11.02 8.46
N ILE A 187 -7.11 10.30 7.78
CA ILE A 187 -7.20 10.10 6.34
C ILE A 187 -7.95 8.82 6.00
N ASN A 188 -7.56 7.69 6.61
CA ASN A 188 -8.08 6.39 6.22
C ASN A 188 -9.50 6.16 6.72
N VAL A 189 -9.85 6.64 7.93
CA VAL A 189 -11.17 6.44 8.53
C VAL A 189 -12.07 7.64 8.24
N GLU A 190 -11.71 8.83 8.72
CA GLU A 190 -12.56 10.01 8.56
C GLU A 190 -12.68 10.42 7.09
N GLY A 191 -11.59 10.34 6.31
CA GLY A 191 -11.66 10.56 4.86
C GLY A 191 -12.55 9.56 4.14
N THR A 192 -12.57 8.29 4.56
CA THR A 192 -13.49 7.28 4.00
C THR A 192 -14.94 7.57 4.37
N LYS A 193 -15.22 8.03 5.60
CA LYS A 193 -16.56 8.47 6.02
C LYS A 193 -17.07 9.62 5.15
N ASN A 194 -16.22 10.62 4.88
CA ASN A 194 -16.55 11.74 4.01
C ASN A 194 -16.90 11.27 2.59
N VAL A 195 -16.11 10.34 2.02
CA VAL A 195 -16.35 9.76 0.69
C VAL A 195 -17.70 9.03 0.64
N VAL A 196 -18.00 8.16 1.61
CA VAL A 196 -19.27 7.43 1.64
C VAL A 196 -20.46 8.38 1.84
N ALA A 197 -20.32 9.40 2.68
CA ALA A 197 -21.36 10.41 2.89
C ALA A 197 -21.67 11.18 1.59
N ALA A 198 -20.64 11.67 0.88
CA ALA A 198 -20.80 12.36 -0.39
C ALA A 198 -21.36 11.43 -1.49
N ALA A 199 -20.91 10.16 -1.53
CA ALA A 199 -21.42 9.15 -2.43
C ALA A 199 -22.94 8.94 -2.25
N ARG A 200 -23.38 8.78 -1.00
CA ARG A 200 -24.81 8.62 -0.68
C ARG A 200 -25.63 9.86 -1.04
N LYS A 201 -25.06 11.05 -0.89
CA LYS A 201 -25.73 12.32 -1.20
C LYS A 201 -26.06 12.47 -2.68
N ILE A 202 -25.14 12.07 -3.57
CA ILE A 202 -25.35 12.19 -5.03
C ILE A 202 -26.05 10.96 -5.65
N GLY A 203 -26.38 9.94 -4.85
CA GLY A 203 -27.03 8.73 -5.36
C GLY A 203 -26.08 7.74 -6.02
N VAL A 204 -24.84 7.61 -5.54
CA VAL A 204 -23.93 6.53 -5.97
C VAL A 204 -24.57 5.18 -5.71
N SER A 205 -24.55 4.30 -6.70
CA SER A 205 -25.14 2.98 -6.59
C SER A 205 -24.12 1.93 -6.14
N THR A 206 -22.83 2.12 -6.47
CA THR A 206 -21.79 1.09 -6.32
C THR A 206 -20.51 1.73 -5.79
N LEU A 207 -19.94 1.18 -4.72
CA LEU A 207 -18.67 1.63 -4.16
C LEU A 207 -17.76 0.44 -3.84
N VAL A 208 -16.59 0.39 -4.47
CA VAL A 208 -15.55 -0.60 -4.17
C VAL A 208 -14.39 0.09 -3.46
N TYR A 209 -14.08 -0.37 -2.26
CA TYR A 209 -13.00 0.16 -1.42
C TYR A 209 -11.76 -0.72 -1.50
N SER A 210 -10.59 -0.11 -1.71
CA SER A 210 -9.31 -0.79 -1.56
C SER A 210 -8.96 -0.87 -0.08
N SER A 211 -9.25 -1.98 0.57
CA SER A 211 -8.73 -2.33 1.89
C SER A 211 -7.27 -2.83 1.76
N SER A 212 -6.82 -3.71 2.64
CA SER A 212 -5.49 -4.33 2.57
C SER A 212 -5.53 -5.75 3.13
N GLY A 213 -4.83 -6.69 2.52
CA GLY A 213 -4.59 -8.02 3.11
C GLY A 213 -3.85 -7.92 4.45
N SER A 214 -3.10 -6.83 4.66
CA SER A 214 -2.36 -6.58 5.90
C SER A 214 -3.25 -6.32 7.12
N VAL A 215 -4.57 -6.12 6.96
CA VAL A 215 -5.50 -6.01 8.10
C VAL A 215 -5.54 -7.29 8.95
N SER A 216 -5.20 -8.44 8.36
CA SER A 216 -5.14 -9.74 9.06
C SER A 216 -3.74 -10.09 9.57
N VAL A 217 -2.72 -9.27 9.28
CA VAL A 217 -1.33 -9.55 9.69
C VAL A 217 -1.15 -9.25 11.17
N ARG A 218 -0.67 -10.25 11.91
CA ARG A 218 -0.43 -10.19 13.35
C ARG A 218 0.96 -9.69 13.69
N SER A 219 1.04 -8.88 14.73
CA SER A 219 2.29 -8.45 15.34
C SER A 219 3.00 -9.63 16.02
N ASN A 220 4.31 -9.49 16.25
CA ASN A 220 5.12 -10.57 16.80
C ASN A 220 6.35 -10.09 17.57
N ARG A 221 6.93 -10.98 18.38
CA ARG A 221 8.19 -10.73 19.12
C ARG A 221 9.36 -11.45 18.45
N PHE A 222 10.21 -10.65 17.79
CA PHE A 222 11.37 -11.10 17.02
C PHE A 222 12.69 -11.17 17.81
N LEU A 223 12.77 -10.54 18.98
CA LEU A 223 13.90 -10.73 19.90
C LEU A 223 13.60 -11.96 20.78
N ARG A 224 14.21 -13.11 20.44
CA ARG A 224 13.95 -14.41 21.06
C ARG A 224 15.00 -14.72 22.12
N TRP A 225 14.58 -15.34 23.22
CA TRP A 225 15.52 -15.88 24.20
C TRP A 225 16.32 -17.05 23.61
N PRO A 226 17.53 -17.36 24.11
CA PRO A 226 18.36 -18.45 23.59
C PRO A 226 17.66 -19.81 23.51
N TRP A 227 16.78 -20.12 24.46
CA TRP A 227 16.01 -21.38 24.52
C TRP A 227 14.70 -21.38 23.71
N GLU A 228 14.29 -20.24 23.14
CA GLU A 228 13.06 -20.16 22.34
C GLU A 228 13.28 -20.57 20.89
N GLY A 229 12.22 -21.11 20.27
CA GLY A 229 12.17 -21.35 18.83
C GLY A 229 11.84 -20.09 18.01
N PRO A 230 11.41 -20.29 16.75
CA PRO A 230 10.90 -19.21 15.91
C PRO A 230 9.76 -18.42 16.57
N PRO A 231 9.46 -17.22 16.07
CA PRO A 231 8.33 -16.42 16.55
C PRO A 231 6.99 -17.18 16.45
N GLU A 232 6.01 -16.83 17.28
CA GLU A 232 4.64 -17.36 17.18
C GLU A 232 3.96 -16.78 15.94
N HIS A 233 3.10 -17.47 15.20
CA HIS A 233 2.55 -16.94 13.95
C HIS A 233 3.63 -16.47 12.95
N PHE A 234 4.78 -17.16 12.91
CA PHE A 234 5.85 -16.84 11.97
C PHE A 234 5.47 -17.17 10.52
N VAL A 235 4.56 -18.15 10.33
CA VAL A 235 3.82 -18.38 9.10
C VAL A 235 2.37 -17.94 9.33
N GLN A 236 1.85 -17.10 8.43
CA GLN A 236 0.50 -16.55 8.53
C GLN A 236 -0.25 -16.81 7.21
N PRO A 237 -1.07 -17.87 7.13
CA PRO A 237 -2.03 -18.03 6.04
C PRO A 237 -3.18 -17.03 6.22
N ILE A 238 -3.45 -16.22 5.20
CA ILE A 238 -4.46 -15.16 5.20
C ILE A 238 -5.47 -15.47 4.10
N ASN A 239 -6.65 -15.96 4.48
CA ASN A 239 -7.70 -16.40 3.55
C ASN A 239 -8.90 -15.44 3.47
N GLY A 240 -8.79 -14.28 4.13
CA GLY A 240 -9.86 -13.28 4.15
C GLY A 240 -11.01 -13.63 5.08
N ASP A 241 -10.82 -14.55 6.02
CA ASP A 241 -11.71 -14.76 7.17
C ASP A 241 -11.53 -13.61 8.17
N ASP A 242 -12.65 -13.07 8.64
CA ASP A 242 -12.67 -12.01 9.64
C ASP A 242 -12.23 -12.50 11.03
N GLU A 243 -12.30 -13.81 11.30
CA GLU A 243 -11.77 -14.40 12.55
C GLU A 243 -10.25 -14.27 12.68
N GLN A 244 -9.54 -14.19 11.55
CA GLN A 244 -8.09 -14.00 11.54
C GLN A 244 -7.67 -12.58 11.91
N VAL A 245 -8.57 -11.60 11.72
CA VAL A 245 -8.30 -10.19 11.96
C VAL A 245 -8.02 -9.96 13.45
N PRO A 246 -6.91 -9.29 13.82
CA PRO A 246 -6.61 -8.98 15.21
C PRO A 246 -7.73 -8.16 15.87
N LYS A 247 -7.94 -8.37 17.17
CA LYS A 247 -9.00 -7.66 17.92
C LYS A 247 -8.46 -6.51 18.78
N ARG A 248 -7.23 -6.64 19.28
CA ARG A 248 -6.57 -5.62 20.10
C ARG A 248 -5.58 -4.84 19.24
N HIS A 249 -5.38 -3.56 19.56
CA HIS A 249 -4.52 -2.66 18.78
C HIS A 249 -3.09 -3.21 18.65
N GLU A 250 -2.54 -3.70 19.77
CA GLU A 250 -1.19 -4.25 19.88
C GLU A 250 -0.98 -5.56 19.09
N ASP A 251 -2.06 -6.27 18.75
CA ASP A 251 -2.01 -7.49 17.95
C ASP A 251 -1.93 -7.16 16.44
N PHE A 252 -2.29 -5.94 16.03
CA PHE A 252 -2.05 -5.47 14.66
C PHE A 252 -0.58 -5.14 14.46
N PHE A 253 -0.06 -5.42 13.26
CA PHE A 253 1.33 -5.10 12.94
C PHE A 253 1.62 -3.58 12.96
N SER A 254 0.63 -2.74 12.63
CA SER A 254 0.78 -1.28 12.55
C SER A 254 -0.54 -0.51 12.71
N ASN A 255 -0.42 0.79 12.97
CA ASN A 255 -1.54 1.73 12.99
C ASN A 255 -2.28 1.83 11.64
N TYR A 256 -1.54 1.64 10.54
CA TYR A 256 -2.13 1.54 9.20
C TYR A 256 -3.15 0.41 9.14
N ALA A 257 -2.81 -0.79 9.61
CA ALA A 257 -3.69 -1.95 9.60
C ALA A 257 -5.00 -1.67 10.37
N VAL A 258 -4.87 -1.09 11.57
CA VAL A 258 -6.00 -0.69 12.42
C VAL A 258 -6.92 0.28 11.67
N SER A 259 -6.35 1.32 11.06
CA SER A 259 -7.13 2.34 10.35
C SER A 259 -7.83 1.79 9.10
N LYS A 260 -7.17 0.90 8.34
CA LYS A 260 -7.76 0.24 7.17
C LYS A 260 -8.86 -0.72 7.56
N TRP A 261 -8.68 -1.45 8.66
CA TRP A 261 -9.72 -2.32 9.20
C TRP A 261 -10.96 -1.51 9.63
N ARG A 262 -10.79 -0.42 10.39
CA ARG A 262 -11.89 0.46 10.80
C ARG A 262 -12.65 1.05 9.60
N ALA A 263 -11.93 1.50 8.58
CA ALA A 263 -12.52 2.02 7.36
C ALA A 263 -13.25 0.93 6.55
N GLU A 264 -12.69 -0.27 6.47
CA GLU A 264 -13.31 -1.42 5.81
C GLU A 264 -14.64 -1.79 6.47
N GLN A 265 -14.67 -1.90 7.81
CA GLN A 265 -15.90 -2.20 8.54
C GLN A 265 -16.99 -1.17 8.22
N PHE A 266 -16.66 0.11 8.28
CA PHE A 266 -17.59 1.18 7.95
C PHE A 266 -18.12 1.09 6.50
N VAL A 267 -17.27 0.79 5.52
CA VAL A 267 -17.71 0.63 4.12
C VAL A 267 -18.63 -0.59 3.96
N ARG A 268 -18.29 -1.70 4.62
CA ARG A 268 -19.07 -2.94 4.58
C ARG A 268 -20.46 -2.76 5.20
N GLU A 269 -20.53 -2.07 6.33
CA GLU A 269 -21.79 -1.70 6.99
C GLU A 269 -22.65 -0.74 6.17
N ALA A 270 -22.05 0.03 5.26
CA ALA A 270 -22.77 0.93 4.36
C ALA A 270 -23.46 0.21 3.19
N ASP A 271 -23.24 -1.10 2.97
CA ASP A 271 -23.99 -1.88 1.97
C ASP A 271 -25.48 -1.83 2.26
N ARG A 272 -26.29 -1.64 1.20
CA ARG A 272 -27.75 -1.45 1.22
C ARG A 272 -28.22 -0.20 1.97
N SER A 273 -27.34 0.73 2.33
CA SER A 273 -27.76 2.01 2.90
C SER A 273 -28.44 2.92 1.85
N PRO A 274 -29.36 3.82 2.25
CA PRO A 274 -30.00 4.75 1.32
C PRO A 274 -28.99 5.66 0.62
N SER A 275 -29.13 5.78 -0.71
CA SER A 275 -28.27 6.60 -1.56
C SER A 275 -29.11 7.29 -2.65
N GLY A 276 -29.27 8.61 -2.53
CA GLY A 276 -30.21 9.37 -3.36
C GLY A 276 -31.61 8.75 -3.33
N LYS A 277 -32.10 8.27 -4.47
CA LYS A 277 -33.39 7.57 -4.61
C LYS A 277 -33.28 6.03 -4.56
N GLY A 278 -32.07 5.49 -4.45
CA GLY A 278 -31.78 4.05 -4.49
C GLY A 278 -31.02 3.57 -3.27
N VAL A 279 -30.30 2.46 -3.44
CA VAL A 279 -29.45 1.84 -2.42
C VAL A 279 -28.00 1.83 -2.86
N LEU A 280 -27.09 2.11 -1.93
CA LEU A 280 -25.66 1.95 -2.14
C LEU A 280 -25.30 0.47 -1.97
N ARG A 281 -24.60 -0.11 -2.94
CA ARG A 281 -23.95 -1.42 -2.79
C ARG A 281 -22.46 -1.23 -2.62
N THR A 282 -21.88 -1.93 -1.65
CA THR A 282 -20.47 -1.77 -1.31
C THR A 282 -19.71 -3.10 -1.32
N GLY A 283 -18.40 -3.00 -1.46
CA GLY A 283 -17.49 -4.14 -1.42
C GLY A 283 -16.06 -3.69 -1.09
N CYS A 284 -15.26 -4.59 -0.53
CA CYS A 284 -13.86 -4.33 -0.21
C CYS A 284 -12.91 -5.34 -0.87
N ILE A 285 -11.82 -4.87 -1.46
CA ILE A 285 -10.71 -5.70 -1.92
C ILE A 285 -9.59 -5.61 -0.90
N ARG A 286 -8.98 -6.75 -0.53
CA ARG A 286 -7.83 -6.87 0.37
C ARG A 286 -6.61 -7.35 -0.44
N PRO A 287 -5.86 -6.46 -1.08
CA PRO A 287 -4.68 -6.85 -1.84
C PRO A 287 -3.60 -7.48 -0.96
N GLY A 288 -2.96 -8.54 -1.44
CA GLY A 288 -1.76 -9.14 -0.85
C GLY A 288 -0.61 -8.14 -0.68
N ASN A 289 0.39 -8.54 0.09
CA ASN A 289 1.49 -7.65 0.46
C ASN A 289 2.70 -7.83 -0.49
N GLY A 290 3.27 -6.81 -1.11
CA GLY A 290 2.71 -5.48 -1.43
C GLY A 290 2.17 -5.40 -2.86
N ILE A 291 1.45 -4.32 -3.19
CA ILE A 291 1.01 -4.03 -4.56
C ILE A 291 2.20 -3.47 -5.35
N TYR A 292 2.58 -4.13 -6.45
CA TYR A 292 3.74 -3.76 -7.26
C TYR A 292 3.44 -3.78 -8.77
N GLY A 293 4.31 -3.18 -9.59
CA GLY A 293 4.09 -3.07 -11.03
C GLY A 293 4.52 -1.71 -11.60
N PRO A 294 4.47 -1.53 -12.94
CA PRO A 294 4.90 -0.29 -13.58
C PRO A 294 4.09 0.92 -13.10
N GLY A 295 4.75 2.06 -12.96
CA GLY A 295 4.12 3.31 -12.53
C GLY A 295 4.51 3.77 -11.14
N GLY A 296 5.67 3.32 -10.64
CA GLY A 296 6.30 3.80 -9.41
C GLY A 296 5.94 2.97 -8.19
N ASP A 297 6.04 1.65 -8.24
CA ASP A 297 5.82 0.84 -7.04
C ASP A 297 6.91 1.06 -5.96
N LEU A 298 6.59 0.67 -4.72
CA LEU A 298 7.46 0.91 -3.55
C LEU A 298 8.54 -0.16 -3.35
N MET A 299 8.54 -1.18 -4.19
CA MET A 299 9.43 -2.33 -4.12
C MET A 299 10.32 -2.37 -5.36
N LEU A 300 9.85 -2.99 -6.44
CA LEU A 300 10.67 -3.33 -7.60
C LEU A 300 11.16 -2.08 -8.34
N ASP A 301 10.27 -1.13 -8.64
CA ASP A 301 10.66 0.15 -9.24
C ASP A 301 11.65 0.93 -8.36
N ALA A 302 11.44 0.93 -7.04
CA ALA A 302 12.33 1.57 -6.08
C ALA A 302 13.71 0.90 -6.02
N TYR A 303 13.77 -0.43 -6.10
CA TYR A 303 15.02 -1.19 -6.15
C TYR A 303 15.83 -0.87 -7.41
N MET A 304 15.15 -0.76 -8.57
CA MET A 304 15.78 -0.36 -9.84
C MET A 304 16.39 1.05 -9.75
N LEU A 305 15.69 1.99 -9.13
CA LEU A 305 16.19 3.37 -8.95
C LEU A 305 17.41 3.46 -8.02
N ARG A 306 17.38 2.73 -6.90
CA ARG A 306 18.46 2.79 -5.89
C ARG A 306 19.69 2.03 -6.31
N LYS A 307 19.53 1.01 -7.18
CA LYS A 307 20.56 0.07 -7.63
C LYS A 307 21.13 -0.80 -6.50
N THR A 308 21.62 -0.23 -5.41
CA THR A 308 22.09 -0.96 -4.23
C THR A 308 21.04 -0.96 -3.13
N ASN A 309 20.59 -2.14 -2.73
CA ASN A 309 19.46 -2.32 -1.81
C ASN A 309 19.87 -3.20 -0.61
N PRO A 310 20.11 -2.63 0.57
CA PRO A 310 20.29 -3.41 1.78
C PRO A 310 18.98 -4.09 2.19
N SER A 311 19.05 -5.38 2.52
CA SER A 311 17.88 -6.16 2.94
C SER A 311 18.25 -7.24 3.95
N TRP A 312 17.31 -7.57 4.83
CA TRP A 312 17.45 -8.63 5.83
C TRP A 312 16.36 -9.72 5.71
N ILE A 313 15.50 -9.63 4.68
CA ILE A 313 14.30 -10.46 4.52
C ILE A 313 14.41 -11.52 3.42
N HIS A 314 15.62 -11.86 2.98
CA HIS A 314 15.89 -12.73 1.81
C HIS A 314 15.13 -14.07 1.84
N ASN A 315 14.96 -14.66 3.02
CA ASN A 315 14.32 -15.97 3.16
C ASN A 315 12.81 -15.89 3.40
N MET A 316 12.22 -14.69 3.44
CA MET A 316 10.81 -14.50 3.73
C MET A 316 10.00 -14.78 2.47
N VAL A 317 8.93 -15.55 2.64
CA VAL A 317 8.05 -16.02 1.56
C VAL A 317 6.77 -15.22 1.66
N GLU A 318 6.37 -14.57 0.58
CA GLU A 318 5.13 -13.81 0.55
C GLU A 318 4.44 -13.87 -0.81
N ASN A 319 3.10 -13.88 -0.81
CA ASN A 319 2.32 -13.63 -2.01
C ASN A 319 2.24 -12.11 -2.25
N PHE A 320 2.81 -11.67 -3.36
CA PHE A 320 2.66 -10.31 -3.86
C PHE A 320 1.35 -10.15 -4.64
N ILE A 321 1.05 -8.91 -5.03
CA ILE A 321 0.02 -8.65 -6.02
C ILE A 321 0.46 -7.62 -7.05
N TYR A 322 0.44 -8.03 -8.31
CA TYR A 322 0.64 -7.18 -9.44
C TYR A 322 -0.52 -6.18 -9.57
N VAL A 323 -0.21 -4.93 -9.81
CA VAL A 323 -1.17 -3.82 -9.75
C VAL A 323 -2.34 -3.98 -10.72
N GLU A 324 -2.12 -4.63 -11.86
CA GLU A 324 -3.19 -4.92 -12.82
C GLU A 324 -4.11 -6.05 -12.31
N ASN A 325 -3.58 -7.12 -11.69
CA ASN A 325 -4.39 -8.13 -11.00
C ASN A 325 -5.31 -7.47 -9.97
N CYS A 326 -4.76 -6.51 -9.21
CA CYS A 326 -5.49 -5.75 -8.21
C CYS A 326 -6.59 -4.88 -8.85
N SER A 327 -6.28 -4.18 -9.94
CA SER A 327 -7.26 -3.37 -10.68
C SER A 327 -8.41 -4.22 -11.23
N VAL A 328 -8.10 -5.37 -11.85
CA VAL A 328 -9.09 -6.32 -12.37
C VAL A 328 -9.98 -6.88 -11.26
N ALA A 329 -9.45 -7.13 -10.06
CA ALA A 329 -10.28 -7.52 -8.92
C ALA A 329 -11.30 -6.42 -8.53
N HIS A 330 -10.94 -5.15 -8.62
CA HIS A 330 -11.88 -4.04 -8.37
C HIS A 330 -12.98 -3.98 -9.42
N LEU A 331 -12.63 -4.12 -10.70
CA LEU A 331 -13.60 -4.14 -11.80
C LEU A 331 -14.51 -5.38 -11.74
N ALA A 332 -13.96 -6.54 -11.37
CA ALA A 332 -14.74 -7.76 -11.17
C ALA A 332 -15.76 -7.57 -10.05
N TYR A 333 -15.37 -6.98 -8.91
CA TYR A 333 -16.30 -6.74 -7.82
C TYR A 333 -17.36 -5.70 -8.18
N GLU A 334 -17.01 -4.62 -8.89
CA GLU A 334 -17.99 -3.70 -9.45
C GLU A 334 -19.04 -4.44 -10.27
N GLN A 335 -18.60 -5.28 -11.20
CA GLN A 335 -19.49 -6.04 -12.08
C GLN A 335 -20.45 -6.93 -11.27
N ARG A 336 -19.95 -7.64 -10.23
CA ARG A 336 -20.81 -8.45 -9.35
C ARG A 336 -21.83 -7.61 -8.59
N LEU A 337 -21.45 -6.45 -8.07
CA LEU A 337 -22.37 -5.55 -7.37
C LEU A 337 -23.46 -5.00 -8.31
N ILE A 338 -23.10 -4.65 -9.55
CA ILE A 338 -24.06 -4.22 -10.58
C ILE A 338 -25.04 -5.35 -10.92
N GLU A 339 -24.56 -6.58 -11.10
CA GLU A 339 -25.40 -7.74 -11.36
C GLU A 339 -26.40 -8.01 -10.22
N LEU A 340 -25.95 -7.91 -8.97
CA LEU A 340 -26.82 -8.05 -7.80
C LEU A 340 -27.87 -6.93 -7.73
N GLN A 341 -27.54 -5.69 -8.11
CA GLN A 341 -28.52 -4.61 -8.22
C GLN A 341 -29.56 -4.85 -9.31
N ARG A 342 -29.17 -5.55 -10.38
CA ARG A 342 -30.04 -5.93 -11.50
C ARG A 342 -30.84 -7.21 -11.25
N GLY A 343 -30.77 -7.78 -10.04
CA GLY A 343 -31.56 -8.95 -9.66
C GLY A 343 -30.93 -10.30 -10.00
N SER A 344 -29.60 -10.39 -10.09
CA SER A 344 -28.88 -11.66 -10.22
C SER A 344 -29.27 -12.65 -9.11
N THR A 345 -29.35 -13.94 -9.46
CA THR A 345 -29.62 -15.05 -8.54
C THR A 345 -28.39 -15.61 -7.84
N ASN A 346 -27.20 -15.08 -8.17
CA ASN A 346 -25.95 -15.47 -7.52
C ASN A 346 -25.95 -15.10 -6.02
N PRO A 347 -25.13 -15.76 -5.18
CA PRO A 347 -25.02 -15.40 -3.77
C PRO A 347 -24.73 -13.91 -3.58
N ASP A 348 -25.43 -13.29 -2.62
CA ASP A 348 -25.22 -11.88 -2.35
C ASP A 348 -23.90 -11.65 -1.59
N ILE A 349 -22.93 -11.09 -2.32
CA ILE A 349 -21.60 -10.76 -1.82
C ILE A 349 -21.43 -9.27 -1.50
N GLY A 350 -22.52 -8.49 -1.43
CA GLY A 350 -22.48 -7.11 -0.93
C GLY A 350 -21.94 -6.99 0.49
N GLY A 351 -21.20 -5.93 0.78
CA GLY A 351 -20.61 -5.68 2.09
C GLY A 351 -19.55 -6.71 2.52
N LYS A 352 -19.04 -7.52 1.59
CA LYS A 352 -17.96 -8.50 1.84
C LYS A 352 -16.60 -7.92 1.48
N ALA A 353 -15.56 -8.61 1.97
CA ALA A 353 -14.18 -8.34 1.62
C ALA A 353 -13.59 -9.55 0.87
N PHE A 354 -12.66 -9.35 -0.05
CA PHE A 354 -12.01 -10.43 -0.79
C PHE A 354 -10.50 -10.24 -0.80
N VAL A 355 -9.76 -11.25 -0.33
CA VAL A 355 -8.30 -11.29 -0.47
C VAL A 355 -7.95 -11.60 -1.92
N VAL A 356 -6.98 -10.87 -2.46
CA VAL A 356 -6.51 -11.05 -3.83
C VAL A 356 -4.99 -11.06 -3.88
N ALA A 357 -4.42 -11.91 -4.73
CA ALA A 357 -2.98 -12.14 -4.84
C ALA A 357 -2.60 -12.56 -6.27
N ASP A 358 -1.31 -12.59 -6.56
CA ASP A 358 -0.80 -13.14 -7.83
C ASP A 358 -1.03 -14.64 -7.97
N ALA A 359 -1.14 -15.09 -9.22
CA ALA A 359 -1.15 -16.51 -9.53
C ALA A 359 0.19 -17.20 -9.22
N GLY A 360 0.09 -18.47 -8.83
CA GLY A 360 1.22 -19.34 -8.61
C GLY A 360 1.66 -19.39 -7.15
N LEU A 361 2.80 -20.06 -6.92
CA LEU A 361 3.37 -20.22 -5.59
C LEU A 361 4.08 -18.93 -5.16
N PRO A 362 4.01 -18.55 -3.88
CA PRO A 362 4.69 -17.37 -3.38
C PRO A 362 6.22 -17.56 -3.43
N PRO A 363 6.98 -16.62 -4.02
CA PRO A 363 8.43 -16.68 -4.00
C PRO A 363 9.00 -16.24 -2.65
N THR A 364 10.27 -16.55 -2.42
CA THR A 364 11.06 -15.83 -1.44
C THR A 364 11.47 -14.46 -1.97
N ASN A 365 11.67 -13.49 -1.07
CA ASN A 365 12.31 -12.23 -1.41
C ASN A 365 13.68 -12.41 -2.07
N GLY A 366 14.45 -13.43 -1.67
CA GLY A 366 15.74 -13.76 -2.27
C GLY A 366 15.64 -14.21 -3.74
N GLU A 367 14.56 -14.89 -4.11
CA GLU A 367 14.27 -15.21 -5.52
C GLU A 367 13.94 -13.96 -6.34
N VAL A 368 13.13 -13.06 -5.78
CA VAL A 368 12.84 -11.74 -6.38
C VAL A 368 14.14 -10.95 -6.58
N TYR A 369 14.99 -10.88 -5.55
CA TYR A 369 16.27 -10.16 -5.59
C TYR A 369 17.21 -10.74 -6.65
N ARG A 370 17.37 -12.07 -6.69
CA ARG A 370 18.21 -12.74 -7.69
C ARG A 370 17.69 -12.50 -9.10
N ALA A 371 16.38 -12.61 -9.31
CA ALA A 371 15.76 -12.35 -10.61
C ALA A 371 15.99 -10.89 -11.04
N MET A 372 15.84 -9.92 -10.14
CA MET A 372 16.12 -8.51 -10.43
C MET A 372 17.58 -8.24 -10.76
N THR A 373 18.52 -8.82 -10.01
CA THR A 373 19.96 -8.72 -10.31
C THR A 373 20.28 -9.31 -11.67
N MET A 374 19.70 -10.48 -12.00
CA MET A 374 19.90 -11.12 -13.30
C MET A 374 19.32 -10.27 -14.44
N LEU A 375 18.07 -9.85 -14.32
CA LEU A 375 17.35 -9.13 -15.37
C LEU A 375 17.92 -7.74 -15.60
N SER A 376 18.45 -7.07 -14.57
CA SER A 376 19.14 -5.77 -14.70
C SER A 376 20.57 -5.86 -15.22
N GLY A 377 21.10 -7.05 -15.49
CA GLY A 377 22.49 -7.23 -15.92
C GLY A 377 23.51 -6.94 -14.81
N GLY A 378 23.10 -7.08 -13.54
CA GLY A 378 23.93 -6.80 -12.38
C GLY A 378 23.92 -5.34 -11.91
N GLU A 379 23.15 -4.44 -12.53
CA GLU A 379 23.02 -3.06 -12.04
C GLU A 379 22.31 -2.98 -10.69
N VAL A 380 21.33 -3.85 -10.45
CA VAL A 380 20.63 -3.92 -9.17
C VAL A 380 21.23 -5.03 -8.30
N GLN A 381 21.67 -4.66 -7.11
CA GLN A 381 22.36 -5.52 -6.15
C GLN A 381 21.68 -5.45 -4.79
N PHE A 382 21.65 -6.59 -4.10
CA PHE A 382 21.05 -6.73 -2.78
C PHE A 382 22.09 -7.13 -1.74
N MET A 383 22.25 -6.31 -0.70
CA MET A 383 23.20 -6.56 0.38
C MET A 383 22.48 -7.23 1.54
N ALA A 384 22.90 -8.43 1.91
CA ALA A 384 22.36 -9.14 3.06
C ALA A 384 22.83 -8.49 4.38
N LEU A 385 21.88 -7.99 5.15
CA LEU A 385 22.07 -7.47 6.50
C LEU A 385 21.47 -8.42 7.54
N SER A 386 21.93 -8.29 8.79
CA SER A 386 21.37 -9.02 9.93
C SER A 386 19.99 -8.48 10.32
N ALA A 387 18.97 -9.33 10.32
CA ALA A 387 17.61 -8.95 10.72
C ALA A 387 17.56 -8.48 12.18
N THR A 388 18.31 -9.14 13.07
CA THR A 388 18.35 -8.79 14.50
C THR A 388 19.11 -7.48 14.73
N ALA A 389 20.25 -7.28 14.08
CA ALA A 389 21.00 -6.02 14.21
C ALA A 389 20.16 -4.84 13.70
N MET A 390 19.51 -5.00 12.55
CA MET A 390 18.64 -3.97 11.99
C MET A 390 17.39 -3.73 12.85
N LEU A 391 16.86 -4.76 13.53
CA LEU A 391 15.76 -4.61 14.47
C LEU A 391 16.17 -3.81 15.71
N LEU A 392 17.36 -4.08 16.27
CA LEU A 392 17.89 -3.31 17.40
C LEU A 392 18.06 -1.84 17.01
N PHE A 393 18.54 -1.57 15.81
CA PHE A 393 18.62 -0.21 15.28
C PHE A 393 17.24 0.41 15.08
N ALA A 394 16.26 -0.35 14.59
CA ALA A 394 14.88 0.09 14.43
C ALA A 394 14.23 0.50 15.76
N TYR A 395 14.54 -0.19 16.87
CA TYR A 395 14.09 0.25 18.20
C TYR A 395 14.67 1.61 18.62
N LEU A 396 15.91 1.93 18.23
CA LEU A 396 16.49 3.25 18.48
C LEU A 396 15.78 4.33 17.68
N VAL A 397 15.46 4.04 16.42
CA VAL A 397 14.69 4.93 15.53
C VAL A 397 13.28 5.18 16.10
N GLU A 398 12.54 4.12 16.47
CA GLU A 398 11.21 4.24 17.09
C GLU A 398 11.28 5.02 18.42
N SER A 399 12.27 4.75 19.26
CA SER A 399 12.44 5.46 20.54
C SER A 399 12.68 6.95 20.33
N TYR A 400 13.55 7.32 19.39
CA TYR A 400 13.76 8.73 19.02
C TYR A 400 12.49 9.36 18.46
N TYR A 401 11.81 8.65 17.57
CA TYR A 401 10.58 9.09 16.91
C TYR A 401 9.47 9.39 17.94
N LEU A 402 9.23 8.46 18.87
CA LEU A 402 8.24 8.60 19.93
C LEU A 402 8.64 9.67 20.96
N ALA A 403 9.92 9.74 21.35
CA ALA A 403 10.40 10.78 22.27
C ALA A 403 10.18 12.18 21.69
N ARG A 404 10.45 12.38 20.39
CA ARG A 404 10.20 13.66 19.73
C ARG A 404 8.71 14.01 19.71
N HIS A 405 7.83 13.07 19.37
CA HIS A 405 6.38 13.28 19.41
C HIS A 405 5.87 13.61 20.83
N ALA A 406 6.39 12.92 21.84
CA ALA A 406 6.05 13.21 23.24
C ALA A 406 6.51 14.61 23.66
N LEU A 407 7.71 15.04 23.25
CA LEU A 407 8.21 16.38 23.53
C LEU A 407 7.41 17.47 22.81
N LEU A 408 6.98 17.24 21.56
CA LEU A 408 6.14 18.20 20.82
C LEU A 408 4.80 18.46 21.52
N ARG A 409 4.25 17.44 22.18
CA ARG A 409 2.97 17.51 22.92
C ARG A 409 3.13 17.93 24.37
N ALA A 410 4.36 18.12 24.85
CA ALA A 410 4.60 18.55 26.22
C ALA A 410 4.22 20.03 26.41
N PRO A 411 3.79 20.44 27.62
CA PRO A 411 3.55 21.84 27.92
C PRO A 411 4.81 22.71 27.73
N SER A 412 4.62 24.00 27.44
CA SER A 412 5.69 24.98 27.49
C SER A 412 6.30 25.03 28.91
N PRO A 413 7.63 25.11 29.08
CA PRO A 413 8.66 25.33 28.05
C PRO A 413 9.28 24.04 27.48
N ILE A 414 8.84 22.85 27.91
CA ILE A 414 9.46 21.55 27.53
C ILE A 414 9.35 21.30 26.03
N SER A 415 8.26 21.71 25.40
CA SER A 415 8.09 21.63 23.93
C SER A 415 9.14 22.40 23.14
N PHE A 416 9.83 23.37 23.73
CA PHE A 416 10.97 24.03 23.09
C PHE A 416 12.11 23.05 22.80
N LEU A 417 12.34 22.05 23.66
CA LEU A 417 13.36 21.02 23.45
C LEU A 417 13.10 20.20 22.18
N ALA A 418 11.83 20.01 21.80
CA ALA A 418 11.47 19.31 20.58
C ALA A 418 11.97 20.04 19.32
N LYS A 419 12.08 21.39 19.36
CA LYS A 419 12.61 22.19 18.26
C LYS A 419 14.11 22.00 18.04
N LEU A 420 14.84 21.53 19.07
CA LEU A 420 16.25 21.18 18.97
C LEU A 420 16.48 19.78 18.38
N LEU A 421 15.45 18.93 18.38
CA LEU A 421 15.51 17.58 17.85
C LEU A 421 15.02 17.53 16.39
N PRO A 422 15.89 17.21 15.42
CA PRO A 422 15.49 17.14 14.02
C PRO A 422 14.41 16.07 13.80
N ALA A 423 13.44 16.40 12.96
CA ALA A 423 12.48 15.42 12.47
C ALA A 423 13.20 14.33 11.65
N LEU A 424 12.82 13.06 11.85
CA LEU A 424 13.18 11.98 10.94
C LEU A 424 12.44 12.18 9.62
N HIS A 425 13.18 12.13 8.51
CA HIS A 425 12.66 12.28 7.15
C HIS A 425 13.23 11.20 6.23
N GLY A 426 12.60 11.01 5.07
CA GLY A 426 13.02 10.02 4.10
C GLY A 426 12.86 8.60 4.64
N GLU A 427 13.71 7.69 4.19
CA GLU A 427 13.49 6.25 4.42
C GLU A 427 13.76 5.77 5.82
N ILE A 428 14.60 6.48 6.58
CA ILE A 428 14.94 6.07 7.93
C ILE A 428 13.72 5.99 8.84
N VAL A 429 12.66 6.74 8.53
CA VAL A 429 11.39 6.69 9.26
C VAL A 429 10.72 5.31 9.12
N PHE A 430 10.94 4.61 8.01
CA PHE A 430 10.40 3.27 7.78
C PHE A 430 11.11 2.21 8.62
N LEU A 431 12.32 2.47 9.08
CA LEU A 431 13.10 1.53 9.87
C LEU A 431 12.64 1.52 11.33
N GLN A 432 11.46 0.97 11.57
CA GLN A 432 10.85 0.84 12.89
C GLN A 432 10.37 -0.60 13.13
N PRO A 433 10.23 -1.05 14.39
CA PRO A 433 9.98 -2.46 14.70
C PRO A 433 8.66 -3.02 14.17
N SER A 434 7.66 -2.17 13.91
CA SER A 434 6.40 -2.62 13.28
C SER A 434 6.65 -3.28 11.92
N MET A 435 7.67 -2.83 11.18
CA MET A 435 8.00 -3.40 9.87
C MET A 435 8.41 -4.86 9.94
N TRP A 436 9.02 -5.33 11.05
CA TRP A 436 9.35 -6.75 11.18
C TRP A 436 8.12 -7.63 11.19
N SER A 437 7.00 -7.14 11.74
CA SER A 437 5.74 -7.87 11.74
C SER A 437 5.10 -7.96 10.35
N LEU A 438 5.52 -7.12 9.41
CA LEU A 438 5.09 -7.17 8.01
C LEU A 438 6.08 -7.92 7.11
N THR A 439 7.39 -7.73 7.32
CA THR A 439 8.43 -8.16 6.37
C THR A 439 9.31 -9.30 6.87
N GLN A 440 9.37 -9.57 8.18
CA GLN A 440 10.14 -10.68 8.77
C GLN A 440 9.20 -11.83 9.20
N VAL A 441 8.15 -12.09 8.43
CA VAL A 441 7.20 -13.19 8.60
C VAL A 441 6.89 -13.80 7.23
N HIS A 442 6.42 -15.05 7.20
CA HIS A 442 5.95 -15.67 5.97
C HIS A 442 4.45 -15.42 5.80
N LEU A 443 4.07 -14.66 4.77
CA LEU A 443 2.69 -14.25 4.52
C LEU A 443 2.11 -14.99 3.31
N ILE A 444 1.14 -15.88 3.55
CA ILE A 444 0.56 -16.70 2.49
C ILE A 444 -0.86 -16.22 2.24
N PHE A 445 -1.07 -15.42 1.20
CA PHE A 445 -2.39 -14.89 0.87
C PHE A 445 -3.14 -15.90 0.01
N ASP A 446 -4.27 -16.39 0.51
CA ASP A 446 -5.19 -17.28 -0.19
C ASP A 446 -6.32 -16.46 -0.80
N ASP A 447 -6.34 -16.40 -2.12
CA ASP A 447 -7.31 -15.68 -2.93
C ASP A 447 -8.34 -16.60 -3.61
N SER A 448 -8.40 -17.88 -3.20
CA SER A 448 -9.30 -18.88 -3.78
C SER A 448 -10.77 -18.42 -3.79
N ARG A 449 -11.25 -17.85 -2.69
CA ARG A 449 -12.62 -17.29 -2.58
C ARG A 449 -12.87 -16.18 -3.58
N ALA A 450 -11.86 -15.36 -3.89
CA ALA A 450 -12.02 -14.31 -4.88
C ALA A 450 -12.05 -14.89 -6.31
N ARG A 451 -11.24 -15.92 -6.59
CA ARG A 451 -11.21 -16.61 -7.90
C ARG A 451 -12.43 -17.47 -8.18
N ASP A 452 -13.13 -17.92 -7.13
CA ASP A 452 -14.33 -18.74 -7.27
C ASP A 452 -15.33 -18.08 -8.24
N PRO A 453 -16.05 -18.89 -9.03
CA PRO A 453 -17.00 -18.36 -10.00
C PRO A 453 -18.19 -17.68 -9.28
N PRO A 454 -18.88 -16.73 -9.94
CA PRO A 454 -19.95 -15.95 -9.33
C PRO A 454 -21.08 -16.80 -8.72
N GLU A 455 -21.37 -17.97 -9.30
CA GLU A 455 -22.42 -18.88 -8.83
C GLU A 455 -22.09 -19.48 -7.46
N LYS A 456 -20.80 -19.50 -7.07
CA LYS A 456 -20.32 -19.93 -5.74
C LYS A 456 -20.10 -18.77 -4.77
N GLY A 457 -20.41 -17.53 -5.18
CA GLY A 457 -20.19 -16.34 -4.36
C GLY A 457 -18.74 -15.83 -4.39
N GLY A 458 -17.97 -16.18 -5.42
CA GLY A 458 -16.69 -15.54 -5.69
C GLY A 458 -16.80 -14.38 -6.69
N LEU A 459 -15.68 -13.71 -6.96
CA LEU A 459 -15.65 -12.61 -7.92
C LEU A 459 -15.52 -13.10 -9.36
N GLY A 460 -15.00 -14.31 -9.56
CA GLY A 460 -14.60 -14.82 -10.87
C GLY A 460 -13.44 -14.04 -11.50
N TYR A 461 -12.62 -13.37 -10.69
CA TYR A 461 -11.44 -12.66 -11.19
C TYR A 461 -10.32 -13.67 -11.50
N SER A 462 -9.59 -13.48 -12.60
CA SER A 462 -8.57 -14.45 -13.03
C SER A 462 -7.28 -14.32 -12.24
N GLY A 463 -6.87 -13.09 -11.90
CA GLY A 463 -5.62 -12.80 -11.17
C GLY A 463 -4.41 -13.51 -11.79
N HIS A 464 -4.41 -13.70 -13.10
CA HIS A 464 -3.61 -14.74 -13.76
C HIS A 464 -2.14 -14.37 -13.89
N ILE A 465 -1.79 -13.08 -13.73
CA ILE A 465 -0.40 -12.64 -13.77
C ILE A 465 0.33 -13.23 -12.57
N THR A 466 1.42 -13.93 -12.85
CA THR A 466 2.30 -14.48 -11.80
C THR A 466 3.28 -13.43 -11.30
N THR A 467 3.83 -13.63 -10.10
CA THR A 467 4.80 -12.67 -9.55
C THR A 467 6.02 -12.49 -10.47
N LEU A 468 6.49 -13.58 -11.08
CA LEU A 468 7.62 -13.56 -12.00
C LEU A 468 7.32 -12.77 -13.28
N GLN A 469 6.12 -12.92 -13.86
CA GLN A 469 5.70 -12.13 -15.03
C GLN A 469 5.61 -10.64 -14.68
N GLY A 470 4.97 -10.29 -13.56
CA GLY A 470 4.90 -8.90 -13.11
C GLY A 470 6.29 -8.30 -12.86
N LEU A 471 7.23 -9.07 -12.30
CA LEU A 471 8.61 -8.63 -12.09
C LEU A 471 9.33 -8.36 -13.41
N CYS A 472 9.24 -9.29 -14.37
CA CYS A 472 9.79 -9.10 -15.71
C CYS A 472 9.21 -7.84 -16.37
N LYS A 473 7.89 -7.64 -16.25
CA LYS A 473 7.20 -6.47 -16.80
C LYS A 473 7.70 -5.16 -16.20
N VAL A 474 7.90 -5.09 -14.89
CA VAL A 474 8.49 -3.91 -14.24
C VAL A 474 9.87 -3.58 -14.83
N VAL A 475 10.75 -4.57 -14.96
CA VAL A 475 12.10 -4.34 -15.51
C VAL A 475 12.04 -3.86 -16.97
N VAL A 476 11.14 -4.43 -17.77
CA VAL A 476 10.93 -4.00 -19.16
C VAL A 476 10.45 -2.55 -19.23
N GLU A 477 9.42 -2.19 -18.47
CA GLU A 477 8.87 -0.83 -18.49
C GLU A 477 9.87 0.20 -17.91
N HIS A 478 10.63 -0.17 -16.88
CA HIS A 478 11.71 0.66 -16.34
C HIS A 478 12.78 0.98 -17.39
N ARG A 479 13.13 -0.01 -18.23
CA ARG A 479 14.07 0.20 -19.35
C ARG A 479 13.47 1.09 -20.44
N LYS A 480 12.20 0.87 -20.80
CA LYS A 480 11.48 1.68 -21.80
C LYS A 480 11.45 3.17 -21.42
N THR A 481 11.29 3.48 -20.13
CA THR A 481 11.29 4.87 -19.64
C THR A 481 12.69 5.46 -19.45
N GLY A 482 13.75 4.73 -19.83
CA GLY A 482 15.14 5.17 -19.69
C GLY A 482 15.59 5.28 -18.23
N GLY A 483 15.02 4.46 -17.34
CA GLY A 483 15.29 4.48 -15.90
C GLY A 483 14.66 5.65 -15.16
N LYS A 484 13.74 6.39 -15.80
CA LYS A 484 12.97 7.47 -15.17
C LYS A 484 11.73 6.86 -14.51
N ALA A 485 11.90 6.26 -13.34
CA ALA A 485 10.75 5.81 -12.56
C ALA A 485 10.13 6.96 -11.74
N GLN A 486 8.87 6.79 -11.38
CA GLN A 486 8.10 7.80 -10.67
C GLN A 486 8.43 7.80 -9.18
N ARG A 487 8.68 8.99 -8.63
CA ARG A 487 8.92 9.16 -7.20
C ARG A 487 7.60 9.14 -6.44
N ARG A 488 7.37 8.10 -5.63
CA ARG A 488 6.26 8.09 -4.66
C ARG A 488 6.64 8.82 -3.38
N VAL A 489 5.62 9.47 -2.80
CA VAL A 489 5.64 10.05 -1.46
C VAL A 489 4.76 9.18 -0.59
N ILE A 490 5.30 8.69 0.53
CA ILE A 490 4.61 7.84 1.49
C ILE A 490 4.50 8.63 2.80
N ALA A 491 3.28 8.96 3.21
CA ALA A 491 3.05 9.73 4.44
C ALA A 491 3.97 10.97 4.52
N GLY A 492 4.01 11.77 3.45
CA GLY A 492 4.88 12.95 3.36
C GLY A 492 6.37 12.67 3.08
N HIS A 493 6.84 11.43 3.18
CA HIS A 493 8.25 11.07 2.99
C HIS A 493 8.55 10.61 1.55
N GLN A 494 9.54 11.23 0.93
CA GLN A 494 10.04 10.82 -0.38
C GLN A 494 10.98 9.60 -0.25
N SER A 495 10.89 8.64 -1.17
CA SER A 495 11.89 7.58 -1.33
C SER A 495 13.08 8.10 -2.19
N PRO A 496 14.35 7.77 -1.88
CA PRO A 496 15.56 8.47 -2.34
C PRO A 496 15.86 8.15 -3.82
N ASP A 497 16.59 8.94 -4.61
CA ASP A 497 17.59 10.00 -4.35
C ASP A 497 18.62 9.70 -3.26
N HIS A 498 19.62 8.94 -3.69
CA HIS A 498 20.92 8.65 -3.11
C HIS A 498 21.42 9.67 -2.08
N GLY A 499 21.74 9.17 -0.89
CA GLY A 499 22.73 9.75 0.01
C GLY A 499 22.27 9.85 1.46
N PHE A 500 23.12 9.42 2.38
CA PHE A 500 23.18 9.91 3.76
C PHE A 500 23.61 11.39 3.77
N GLY A 501 22.90 12.23 3.02
CA GLY A 501 23.12 13.67 2.92
C GLY A 501 22.42 14.35 4.08
N LEU A 502 23.19 14.66 5.12
CA LEU A 502 22.83 15.70 6.08
C LEU A 502 22.38 16.96 5.31
N GLY A 503 21.09 17.27 5.41
CA GLY A 503 20.50 18.57 5.11
C GLY A 503 20.76 19.14 3.72
N ARG A 504 19.90 18.82 2.75
CA ARG A 504 19.50 19.85 1.78
C ARG A 504 18.21 20.49 2.27
N LYS A 505 18.29 21.78 2.61
CA LYS A 505 17.14 22.66 2.87
C LYS A 505 16.24 22.65 1.63
N GLU A 506 15.22 21.81 1.63
CA GLU A 506 14.04 22.05 0.79
C GLU A 506 13.29 23.24 1.39
N LYS A 507 12.91 24.19 0.52
CA LYS A 507 12.28 25.46 0.86
C LYS A 507 11.15 25.24 1.86
N SER A 508 11.23 25.92 2.99
CA SER A 508 10.26 25.79 4.06
C SER A 508 8.88 26.17 3.53
N VAL A 509 7.87 25.45 4.03
CA VAL A 509 6.44 25.70 3.81
C VAL A 509 6.04 27.14 4.19
N GLU A 510 6.92 27.90 4.86
CA GLU A 510 6.81 29.35 5.06
C GLU A 510 6.61 30.11 3.74
N ASP A 511 7.32 29.76 2.64
CA ASP A 511 7.16 30.40 1.32
C ASP A 511 5.78 30.11 0.68
N VAL A 512 5.16 28.98 1.04
CA VAL A 512 3.84 28.56 0.53
C VAL A 512 2.72 29.15 1.39
N ILE A 513 2.93 29.21 2.71
CA ILE A 513 2.03 29.87 3.66
C ILE A 513 2.01 31.38 3.43
N GLU A 514 3.15 32.00 3.07
CA GLU A 514 3.20 33.42 2.73
C GLU A 514 2.43 33.73 1.43
N LYS A 515 2.42 32.81 0.47
CA LYS A 515 1.57 32.91 -0.74
C LYS A 515 0.09 32.64 -0.48
N LEU A 516 -0.25 31.79 0.48
CA LEU A 516 -1.64 31.52 0.89
C LEU A 516 -2.22 32.59 1.83
N ARG A 517 -1.37 33.32 2.57
CA ARG A 517 -1.76 34.48 3.40
C ARG A 517 -2.37 35.62 2.59
N VAL A 518 -2.10 35.70 1.29
CA VAL A 518 -2.60 36.78 0.42
C VAL A 518 -4.06 36.53 -0.02
N VAL A 519 -4.65 35.34 0.20
CA VAL A 519 -5.92 34.97 -0.46
C VAL A 519 -7.07 34.54 0.47
N GLY A 520 -6.93 34.45 1.80
CA GLY A 520 -8.11 34.10 2.62
C GLY A 520 -7.99 34.21 4.13
N ASN A 521 -8.94 34.94 4.72
CA ASN A 521 -9.37 35.03 6.13
C ASN A 521 -8.50 34.34 7.20
N GLY A 522 -7.55 35.10 7.77
CA GLY A 522 -7.54 35.46 9.19
C GLY A 522 -7.50 34.39 10.30
N HIS A 523 -7.26 33.11 10.03
CA HIS A 523 -6.98 32.11 11.07
C HIS A 523 -5.54 31.61 10.97
N THR A 524 -4.71 31.99 11.94
CA THR A 524 -3.38 31.39 12.17
C THR A 524 -3.55 29.95 12.64
N PRO A 525 -3.07 28.94 11.89
CA PRO A 525 -2.94 27.59 12.42
C PRO A 525 -1.90 27.60 13.53
N ASP A 526 -2.14 26.84 14.59
CA ASP A 526 -1.15 26.63 15.66
C ASP A 526 0.13 26.04 15.05
N GLN A 527 1.28 26.67 15.29
CA GLN A 527 2.58 26.18 14.79
C GLN A 527 2.90 24.77 15.32
N SER A 528 2.29 24.35 16.44
CA SER A 528 2.37 22.98 16.94
C SER A 528 1.67 21.98 16.00
N GLN A 529 0.50 22.35 15.45
CA GLN A 529 -0.21 21.57 14.43
C GLN A 529 0.54 21.53 13.09
N VAL A 530 1.23 22.60 12.71
CA VAL A 530 2.02 22.63 11.46
C VAL A 530 3.27 21.75 11.57
N ALA A 531 3.88 21.65 12.75
CA ALA A 531 4.97 20.71 13.02
C ALA A 531 4.51 19.25 13.13
N GLU A 532 3.25 19.00 13.55
CA GLU A 532 2.60 17.68 13.46
C GLU A 532 2.19 17.32 12.02
N LEU A 533 1.77 18.30 11.20
CA LEU A 533 1.41 18.13 9.78
C LEU A 533 2.60 17.86 8.85
N GLN A 534 3.84 18.07 9.33
CA GLN A 534 5.05 17.63 8.62
C GLN A 534 5.19 16.09 8.58
N TYR A 535 4.29 15.35 9.26
CA TYR A 535 4.26 13.89 9.33
C TYR A 535 2.98 13.28 8.77
#